data_AF-A0A7S1US61-F1
#
_entry.id   AF-A0A7S1US61-F1
#
_cell.length_a   1.000
_cell.length_b   1.000
_cell.length_c   1.000
_cell.angle_alpha   90.00
_cell.angle_beta   90.00
_cell.angle_gamma   90.00
#
_symmetry.space_group_name_H-M   'P 1'
#
loop_
_entity.id
_entity.type
_entity.pdbx_description
1 polymer ?
#
loop_
_entity_poly.entity_id
_entity_poly.type
_entity_poly.pdbx_seq_one_letter_code
_entity_poly.pdbx_strand_id
1 'polypeptide(L)'
;GKCNGFGKVEHGALLNHVVPQKDFPAAMGMILMLRFEVQNKHFPDHMVYKDYMERPVLASSTNQKSAMDGKILNDRYVSVYTKLNVVLDKVTHIHRRQSQQEMLEDGIEERKIAQHV
;
A
#
# COMPACT_ATOMS: atom_id res chain seq x y z
N GLY A 1 -1.27 -8.60 7.67
CA GLY A 1 -0.41 -7.47 8.09
C GLY A 1 1.02 -7.94 8.18
N LYS A 2 2.00 -7.08 7.88
CA LYS A 2 3.41 -7.39 8.18
C LYS A 2 3.61 -7.18 9.67
N CYS A 3 4.24 -8.14 10.33
CA CYS A 3 4.69 -7.92 11.70
C CYS A 3 5.85 -6.91 11.69
N ASN A 4 5.92 -6.03 12.70
CA ASN A 4 7.12 -5.26 12.97
C ASN A 4 8.24 -6.18 13.51
N GLY A 5 9.42 -5.63 13.77
CA GLY A 5 10.56 -6.39 14.34
C GLY A 5 10.28 -7.07 15.68
N PHE A 6 9.11 -6.84 16.28
CA PHE A 6 8.64 -7.40 17.54
C PHE A 6 7.43 -8.36 17.39
N GLY A 7 7.07 -8.73 16.16
CA GLY A 7 6.00 -9.70 15.92
C GLY A 7 4.57 -9.13 15.95
N LYS A 8 4.38 -7.81 16.08
CA LYS A 8 3.04 -7.18 16.14
C LYS A 8 2.54 -6.74 14.77
N VAL A 9 1.24 -6.91 14.53
CA VAL A 9 0.56 -6.44 13.32
C VAL A 9 0.50 -4.91 13.32
N GLU A 10 1.21 -4.26 12.40
CA GLU A 10 1.09 -2.81 12.18
C GLU A 10 -0.20 -2.51 11.41
N HIS A 11 -1.01 -1.57 11.92
CA HIS A 11 -2.17 -1.02 11.23
C HIS A 11 -1.82 0.37 10.68
N GLY A 12 -2.14 0.62 9.42
CA GLY A 12 -2.03 1.94 8.80
C GLY A 12 -3.42 2.54 8.58
N ALA A 13 -3.57 3.83 8.82
CA ALA A 13 -4.76 4.58 8.41
C ALA A 13 -4.53 5.22 7.03
N LEU A 14 -5.58 5.26 6.21
CA LEU A 14 -5.59 6.03 4.97
C LEU A 14 -6.40 7.30 5.24
N LEU A 15 -5.76 8.46 5.05
CA LEU A 15 -6.43 9.76 5.18
C LEU A 15 -7.01 10.18 3.84
N ASN A 16 -8.23 10.73 3.89
CA ASN A 16 -8.84 11.33 2.71
C ASN A 16 -8.24 12.71 2.46
N HIS A 17 -7.89 12.99 1.21
CA HIS A 17 -7.44 14.31 0.78
C HIS A 17 -8.55 15.09 0.08
N VAL A 18 -8.64 16.40 0.33
CA VAL A 18 -9.56 17.31 -0.39
C VAL A 18 -9.26 17.35 -1.89
N VAL A 19 -7.99 17.12 -2.27
CA VAL A 19 -7.53 17.09 -3.66
C VAL A 19 -7.61 15.65 -4.17
N PRO A 20 -8.54 15.32 -5.09
CA PRO A 20 -8.77 13.92 -5.50
C PRO A 20 -7.54 13.24 -6.11
N GLN A 21 -6.65 13.99 -6.78
CA GLN A 21 -5.44 13.44 -7.38
C GLN A 21 -4.39 13.01 -6.35
N LYS A 22 -4.48 13.52 -5.12
CA LYS A 22 -3.61 13.17 -3.99
C LYS A 22 -4.29 12.20 -3.02
N ASP A 23 -5.55 11.88 -3.26
CA ASP A 23 -6.35 11.04 -2.39
C ASP A 23 -6.11 9.56 -2.68
N PHE A 24 -5.46 8.88 -1.74
CA PHE A 24 -5.09 7.48 -1.92
C PHE A 24 -6.32 6.56 -2.01
N PRO A 25 -7.36 6.69 -1.16
CA PRO A 25 -8.61 5.97 -1.33
C PRO A 25 -9.27 6.17 -2.70
N ALA A 26 -9.39 7.40 -3.21
CA ALA A 26 -9.91 7.63 -4.56
C ALA A 26 -9.05 6.96 -5.65
N ALA A 27 -7.72 7.10 -5.57
CA ALA A 27 -6.82 6.45 -6.52
C ALA A 27 -6.95 4.92 -6.47
N MET A 28 -7.08 4.33 -5.28
CA MET A 28 -7.30 2.91 -5.09
C MET A 28 -8.65 2.46 -5.67
N GLY A 29 -9.72 3.23 -5.44
CA GLY A 29 -11.03 2.98 -6.01
C GLY A 29 -11.00 2.93 -7.55
N MET A 30 -10.31 3.89 -8.17
CA MET A 30 -10.15 3.92 -9.63
C MET A 30 -9.35 2.73 -10.16
N ILE A 31 -8.29 2.30 -9.45
CA ILE A 31 -7.51 1.11 -9.81
C ILE A 31 -8.37 -0.16 -9.73
N LEU A 32 -9.18 -0.31 -8.68
CA LEU A 32 -10.05 -1.47 -8.51
C LEU A 32 -11.18 -1.48 -9.55
N MET A 33 -11.76 -0.33 -9.86
CA MET A 33 -12.76 -0.19 -10.93
C MET A 33 -12.18 -0.58 -12.29
N LEU A 34 -10.99 -0.07 -12.63
CA LEU A 34 -10.30 -0.44 -13.87
C LEU A 34 -10.06 -1.96 -13.92
N ARG A 35 -9.65 -2.56 -12.81
CA ARG A 35 -9.37 -3.99 -12.74
C ARG A 35 -10.62 -4.84 -12.96
N PHE A 36 -11.70 -4.56 -12.23
CA PHE A 36 -12.85 -5.47 -12.22
C PHE A 36 -13.86 -5.14 -13.33
N GLU A 37 -14.17 -3.86 -13.56
CA GLU A 37 -15.16 -3.45 -14.56
C GLU A 37 -14.56 -3.37 -15.96
N VAL A 38 -13.44 -2.67 -16.12
CA VAL A 38 -12.89 -2.39 -17.46
C VAL A 38 -12.08 -3.58 -18.00
N GLN A 39 -11.22 -4.17 -17.18
CA GLN A 39 -10.40 -5.32 -17.56
C GLN A 39 -11.14 -6.66 -17.39
N ASN A 40 -12.40 -6.63 -16.94
CA ASN A 40 -13.24 -7.81 -16.70
C ASN A 40 -12.54 -8.90 -15.87
N LYS A 41 -11.70 -8.49 -14.92
CA LYS A 41 -11.08 -9.44 -13.99
C LYS A 41 -12.16 -9.90 -12.99
N HIS A 42 -12.15 -11.18 -12.66
CA HIS A 42 -13.11 -11.74 -11.68
C HIS A 42 -13.07 -10.97 -10.34
N PHE A 43 -14.22 -10.48 -9.89
CA PHE A 43 -14.36 -9.83 -8.58
C PHE A 43 -14.18 -10.84 -7.45
N PRO A 44 -13.56 -10.51 -6.30
CA PRO A 44 -13.37 -11.49 -5.23
C PRO A 44 -14.70 -12.06 -4.71
N ASP A 45 -14.76 -13.37 -4.47
CA ASP A 45 -15.88 -13.98 -3.77
C ASP A 45 -15.74 -13.72 -2.26
N HIS A 46 -16.65 -12.93 -1.71
CA HIS A 46 -16.64 -12.53 -0.30
C HIS A 46 -17.15 -13.65 0.63
N MET A 47 -17.77 -14.70 0.07
CA MET A 47 -18.18 -15.89 0.81
C MET A 47 -17.01 -16.86 1.02
N VAL A 48 -15.95 -16.74 0.21
CA VAL A 48 -14.75 -17.58 0.30
C VAL A 48 -13.61 -16.76 0.89
N TYR A 49 -13.37 -16.92 2.20
CA TYR A 49 -12.32 -16.20 2.94
C TYR A 49 -10.97 -16.15 2.22
N LYS A 50 -10.54 -17.30 1.71
CA LYS A 50 -9.27 -17.43 1.00
C LYS A 50 -9.21 -16.58 -0.28
N ASP A 51 -10.34 -16.44 -0.97
CA ASP A 51 -10.37 -15.73 -2.25
C ASP A 51 -10.19 -14.21 -2.06
N TYR A 52 -10.89 -13.59 -1.11
CA TYR A 52 -10.76 -12.14 -0.92
C TYR A 52 -9.54 -11.75 -0.06
N MET A 53 -9.08 -12.59 0.87
CA MET A 53 -7.93 -12.26 1.73
C MET A 53 -6.57 -12.46 1.06
N GLU A 54 -6.41 -13.44 0.17
CA GLU A 54 -5.12 -13.70 -0.49
C GLU A 54 -4.92 -12.86 -1.75
N ARG A 55 -5.95 -12.16 -2.23
CA ARG A 55 -5.85 -11.34 -3.44
C ARG A 55 -5.14 -10.02 -3.13
N PRO A 56 -3.98 -9.77 -3.76
CA PRO A 56 -3.30 -8.50 -3.62
C PRO A 56 -4.10 -7.38 -4.29
N VAL A 57 -4.13 -6.21 -3.65
CA VAL A 57 -4.74 -4.98 -4.20
C VAL A 57 -4.07 -4.63 -5.54
N LEU A 58 -2.73 -4.59 -5.54
CA LEU A 58 -1.90 -4.44 -6.74
C LEU A 58 -1.47 -5.82 -7.26
N ALA A 59 -2.36 -6.47 -8.01
CA ALA A 59 -2.07 -7.77 -8.60
C ALA A 59 -1.23 -7.67 -9.87
N SER A 60 -0.57 -8.79 -10.20
CA SER A 60 0.04 -8.98 -11.51
C SER A 60 -1.02 -8.96 -12.61
N SER A 61 -0.64 -8.49 -13.80
CA SER A 61 -1.51 -8.51 -14.99
C SER A 61 -1.83 -9.94 -15.45
N THR A 62 -0.91 -10.88 -15.21
CA THR A 62 -0.99 -12.27 -15.68
C THR A 62 -1.65 -13.21 -14.64
N ASN A 63 -1.49 -12.93 -13.35
CA ASN A 63 -2.06 -13.74 -12.28
C ASN A 63 -2.65 -12.86 -11.18
N GLN A 64 -3.96 -12.98 -10.97
CA GLN A 64 -4.70 -12.16 -10.01
C GLN A 64 -4.44 -12.50 -8.54
N LYS A 65 -3.87 -13.69 -8.27
CA LYS A 65 -3.52 -14.16 -6.93
C LYS A 65 -2.09 -13.82 -6.53
N SER A 66 -1.27 -13.33 -7.47
CA SER A 66 0.10 -12.92 -7.19
C SER A 66 0.23 -11.40 -7.18
N ALA A 67 1.04 -10.88 -6.26
CA ALA A 67 1.35 -9.45 -6.24
C ALA A 67 2.15 -9.05 -7.48
N MET A 68 2.10 -7.77 -7.84
CA MET A 68 3.01 -7.24 -8.86
C MET A 68 4.46 -7.38 -8.39
N ASP A 69 5.34 -7.74 -9.32
CA ASP A 69 6.76 -7.89 -9.03
C ASP A 69 7.40 -6.57 -8.57
N GLY A 70 8.20 -6.65 -7.50
CA GLY A 70 8.81 -5.48 -6.88
C GLY A 70 9.81 -4.76 -7.77
N LYS A 71 10.54 -5.49 -8.63
CA LYS A 71 11.45 -4.90 -9.60
C LYS A 71 10.67 -4.15 -10.67
N ILE A 72 9.57 -4.73 -11.18
CA ILE A 72 8.69 -4.05 -12.14
C ILE A 72 8.11 -2.76 -11.54
N LEU A 73 7.67 -2.80 -10.28
CA LEU A 73 7.18 -1.60 -9.59
C LEU A 73 8.27 -0.53 -9.49
N ASN A 74 9.48 -0.91 -9.05
CA ASN A 74 10.61 -0.01 -8.96
C ASN A 74 10.96 0.62 -10.33
N ASP A 75 11.04 -0.20 -11.38
CA ASP A 75 11.34 0.27 -12.74
C ASP A 75 10.28 1.27 -13.24
N ARG A 76 8.99 1.06 -12.88
CA ARG A 76 7.92 2.01 -13.18
C ARG A 76 8.06 3.32 -12.41
N TYR A 77 8.35 3.26 -11.11
CA TYR A 77 8.57 4.47 -10.31
C TYR A 77 9.73 5.29 -10.88
N VAL A 78 10.88 4.65 -11.11
CA VAL A 78 12.05 5.31 -11.70
C VAL A 78 11.68 5.97 -13.03
N SER A 79 10.96 5.27 -13.91
CA SER A 79 10.52 5.83 -15.19
C SER A 79 9.64 7.08 -15.04
N VAL A 80 8.69 7.09 -14.09
CA VAL A 80 7.83 8.25 -13.84
C VAL A 80 8.64 9.43 -13.31
N TYR A 81 9.49 9.20 -12.32
CA TYR A 81 10.30 10.26 -11.73
C TYR A 81 11.31 10.84 -12.72
N THR A 82 11.96 10.01 -13.54
CA THR A 82 12.84 10.48 -14.62
C THR A 82 12.08 11.37 -15.61
N LYS A 83 10.86 10.99 -16.01
CA LYS A 83 10.04 11.83 -16.91
C LYS A 83 9.64 13.17 -16.28
N LEU A 84 9.50 13.20 -14.96
CA LEU A 84 9.21 14.42 -14.21
C LEU A 84 10.47 15.21 -13.82
N ASN A 85 11.65 14.78 -14.27
CA ASN A 85 12.96 15.34 -13.90
C ASN A 85 13.20 15.38 -12.37
N VAL A 86 12.63 14.42 -11.64
CA VAL A 86 12.86 14.25 -10.21
C VAL A 86 14.09 13.36 -10.02
N VAL A 87 15.11 13.89 -9.33
CA VAL A 87 16.32 13.16 -9.00
C VAL A 87 16.01 12.14 -7.91
N LEU A 88 16.19 10.85 -8.22
CA LEU A 88 16.03 9.76 -7.26
C LEU A 88 17.38 9.41 -6.65
N ASP A 89 17.55 9.69 -5.35
CA ASP A 89 18.57 9.00 -4.56
C ASP A 89 18.05 7.62 -4.13
N LYS A 90 18.96 6.66 -3.97
CA LYS A 90 18.74 5.21 -3.83
C LYS A 90 17.84 4.79 -2.65
N VAL A 91 17.36 5.73 -1.82
CA VAL A 91 16.69 5.49 -0.53
C VAL A 91 15.58 6.51 -0.22
N THR A 92 14.61 6.74 -1.12
CA THR A 92 13.46 7.64 -0.80
C THR A 92 12.09 6.94 -0.72
N HIS A 93 12.04 5.62 -0.87
CA HIS A 93 10.78 4.86 -0.78
C HIS A 93 10.64 3.99 0.48
N ILE A 94 11.64 4.00 1.38
CA ILE A 94 11.55 3.34 2.68
C ILE A 94 11.69 4.40 3.77
N HIS A 95 10.62 5.16 3.98
CA HIS A 95 10.45 5.92 5.22
C HIS A 95 10.28 5.00 6.44
N ARG A 96 10.22 3.68 6.29
CA ARG A 96 9.93 2.77 7.40
C ARG A 96 10.88 2.96 8.59
N ARG A 97 12.17 3.23 8.37
CA ARG A 97 13.10 3.47 9.49
C ARG A 97 12.90 4.86 10.11
N GLN A 98 12.77 5.89 9.29
CA GLN A 98 12.70 7.27 9.76
C GLN A 98 11.37 7.54 10.46
N SER A 99 10.25 7.05 9.91
CA SER A 99 8.93 7.15 10.55
C SER A 99 8.82 6.29 11.82
N GLN A 100 9.44 5.10 11.86
CA GLN A 100 9.47 4.28 13.09
C GLN A 100 10.33 4.94 14.18
N GLN A 101 11.38 5.68 13.79
CA GLN A 101 12.26 6.38 14.70
C GLN A 101 11.62 7.67 15.23
N GLU A 102 10.95 8.44 14.37
CA GLU A 102 10.14 9.61 14.76
C GLU A 102 9.00 9.23 15.72
N MET A 103 8.31 8.11 15.49
CA MET A 103 7.27 7.60 16.41
C MET A 103 7.83 7.18 17.79
N LEU A 104 9.08 6.75 17.84
CA LEU A 104 9.79 6.39 19.07
C LEU A 104 10.27 7.64 19.83
N GLU A 105 10.72 8.66 19.09
CA GLU A 105 11.21 9.93 19.62
C GLU A 105 10.07 10.82 20.17
N ASP A 106 8.86 10.74 19.59
CA ASP A 106 7.66 11.45 20.08
C ASP A 106 7.02 10.82 21.34
N GLY A 107 7.63 9.79 21.92
CA GLY A 107 7.18 9.19 23.18
C GLY A 107 5.81 8.50 23.10
N ILE A 108 5.34 8.18 21.87
CA ILE A 108 4.13 7.40 21.64
C ILE A 108 4.45 5.95 21.97
N GLU A 109 4.41 5.60 23.27
CA GLU A 109 4.36 4.21 23.66
C GLU A 109 3.04 3.59 23.19
N GLU A 110 3.12 2.64 22.24
CA GLU A 110 1.98 1.85 21.74
C GLU A 110 1.08 1.27 22.85
N ARG A 111 1.57 1.18 24.10
CA ARG A 111 0.81 0.73 25.28
C ARG A 111 -0.42 1.59 25.59
N LYS A 112 -0.44 2.88 25.23
CA LYS A 112 -1.57 3.77 25.54
C LYS A 112 -2.74 3.65 24.56
N ILE A 113 -2.52 3.12 23.36
CA ILE A 113 -3.57 3.02 22.32
C ILE A 113 -4.48 1.81 22.56
N ALA A 114 -3.98 0.76 23.21
CA ALA A 114 -4.74 -0.46 23.49
C ALA A 114 -5.76 -0.34 24.65
N GLN A 115 -5.84 0.81 25.32
CA GLN A 115 -6.77 1.00 26.46
C GLN A 115 -8.06 1.74 26.09
N HIS A 116 -8.23 2.19 24.83
CA HIS A 116 -9.40 2.98 24.38
C HIS A 116 -10.10 2.41 23.12
N VAL A 117 -9.99 1.10 22.88
CA VAL A 117 -10.84 0.38 21.91
C VAL A 117 -11.67 -0.65 22.65
#